data_AF-A0A2V9XQR6-F1
#
_entry.id   AF-A0A2V9XQR6-F1
#
_cell.length_a   1.000
_cell.length_b   1.000
_cell.length_c   1.000
_cell.angle_alpha   90.00
_cell.angle_beta   90.00
_cell.angle_gamma   90.00
#
_symmetry.space_group_name_H-M   'P 1'
#
loop_
_entity.id
_entity.type
_entity.pdbx_description
1 polymer ?
#
loop_
_entity_poly.entity_id
_entity_poly.type
_entity_poly.pdbx_seq_one_letter_code
_entity_poly.pdbx_strand_id
1 'polypeptide(L)'
;QAVKAVEIGSGVAAAFSAGSQVHDEIGYTAKDGFTAFSRTHNNAGGIEGGISNGEEIRVRGYLKPISTLRRPLQSVDFASREPVKAAYERSDVCVVPAAGVAAEAMVALTLARCALEKFGGDSMTETLRNFQGYCHQLKTF
;
A
#
# COMPACT_ATOMS: atom_id res chain seq x y z
N GLN A 1 -7.30 -5.58 -10.02
CA GLN A 1 -8.44 -6.53 -10.19
C GLN A 1 -8.28 -7.67 -9.17
N ALA A 2 -9.34 -8.41 -8.84
CA ALA A 2 -9.36 -9.54 -7.88
C ALA A 2 -8.95 -9.26 -6.41
N VAL A 3 -8.35 -8.10 -6.11
CA VAL A 3 -8.18 -7.59 -4.76
C VAL A 3 -9.56 -7.39 -4.11
N LYS A 4 -9.72 -7.91 -2.89
CA LYS A 4 -10.96 -7.87 -2.09
C LYS A 4 -10.85 -7.02 -0.84
N ALA A 5 -9.63 -6.80 -0.36
CA ALA A 5 -9.34 -5.92 0.77
C ALA A 5 -7.91 -5.40 0.65
N VAL A 6 -7.64 -4.28 1.33
CA VAL A 6 -6.31 -3.67 1.48
C VAL A 6 -6.16 -3.28 2.94
N GLU A 7 -4.96 -3.44 3.48
CA GLU A 7 -4.60 -2.96 4.81
C GLU A 7 -3.24 -2.25 4.80
N ILE A 8 -3.04 -1.40 5.81
CA ILE A 8 -1.80 -0.65 6.04
C ILE A 8 -1.19 -1.13 7.36
N GLY A 9 0.13 -1.38 7.37
CA GLY A 9 0.85 -1.81 8.56
C GLY A 9 0.30 -3.12 9.15
N SER A 10 0.02 -3.10 10.45
CA SER A 10 -0.61 -4.21 11.18
C SER A 10 -2.10 -4.39 10.86
N GLY A 11 -2.72 -3.42 10.18
CA GLY A 11 -3.99 -3.60 9.48
C GLY A 11 -5.11 -4.12 10.36
N VAL A 12 -5.75 -5.21 9.92
CA VAL A 12 -6.87 -5.83 10.63
C VAL A 12 -6.45 -6.34 12.02
N ALA A 13 -5.21 -6.81 12.18
CA ALA A 13 -4.73 -7.32 13.46
C ALA A 13 -4.73 -6.25 14.55
N ALA A 14 -4.43 -5.00 14.20
CA ALA A 14 -4.44 -3.87 15.14
C ALA A 14 -5.82 -3.63 15.77
N ALA A 15 -6.91 -3.91 15.04
CA ALA A 15 -8.27 -3.75 15.56
C ALA A 15 -8.63 -4.76 16.67
N PHE A 16 -7.87 -5.86 16.79
CA PHE A 16 -8.03 -6.88 17.83
C PHE A 16 -6.99 -6.73 18.96
N SER A 17 -6.17 -5.68 18.93
CA SER A 17 -5.10 -5.44 19.90
C SER A 17 -5.43 -4.28 20.83
N ALA A 18 -4.84 -4.28 22.02
CA ALA A 18 -4.95 -3.14 22.95
C ALA A 18 -4.19 -1.93 22.39
N GLY A 19 -4.69 -0.71 22.64
CA GLY A 19 -4.04 0.52 22.15
C GLY A 19 -2.57 0.65 22.57
N SER A 20 -2.20 0.15 23.75
CA SER A 20 -0.82 0.09 24.25
C SER A 20 0.13 -0.78 23.42
N GLN A 21 -0.39 -1.59 22.49
CA GLN A 21 0.38 -2.48 21.61
C GLN A 21 0.27 -2.11 20.13
N VAL A 22 -0.59 -1.15 19.78
CA VAL A 22 -0.90 -0.80 18.39
C VAL A 22 -0.09 0.38 17.89
N HIS A 23 0.14 1.37 18.76
CA HIS A 23 0.80 2.60 18.36
C HIS A 23 2.32 2.46 18.31
N ASP A 24 2.95 3.27 17.48
CA ASP A 24 4.40 3.32 17.34
C ASP A 24 4.95 4.46 18.21
N GLU A 25 5.64 4.09 19.29
CA GLU A 25 6.24 5.08 20.20
C GLU A 25 7.24 5.97 19.46
N ILE A 26 7.17 7.28 19.74
CA ILE A 26 8.06 8.27 19.15
C ILE A 26 9.26 8.45 20.07
N GLY A 27 10.40 7.93 19.64
CA GLY A 27 11.70 8.23 20.21
C GLY A 27 12.32 9.49 19.59
N TYR A 28 13.33 10.02 20.25
CA TYR A 28 14.10 11.15 19.76
C TYR A 28 15.58 10.95 20.08
N THR A 29 16.45 11.07 19.07
CA THR A 29 17.90 11.10 19.27
C THR A 29 18.48 12.33 18.58
N ALA A 30 19.07 13.24 19.36
CA ALA A 30 19.89 14.30 18.80
C ALA A 30 21.24 13.70 18.39
N LYS A 31 21.44 13.47 17.09
CA LYS A 31 22.74 13.06 16.55
C LYS A 31 23.19 14.08 15.51
N ASP A 32 24.39 14.62 15.69
CA ASP A 32 25.06 15.51 14.74
C ASP A 32 24.25 16.74 14.28
N GLY A 33 23.42 17.31 15.16
CA GLY A 33 22.60 18.49 14.85
C GLY A 33 21.36 18.22 14.00
N PHE A 34 20.96 16.94 13.86
CA PHE A 34 19.74 16.52 13.17
C PHE A 34 18.67 16.11 14.20
N THR A 35 17.45 16.63 14.06
CA THR A 35 16.26 16.15 14.78
C THR A 35 15.87 14.77 14.24
N ALA A 36 16.38 13.70 14.87
CA ALA A 36 16.03 12.33 14.51
C ALA A 36 14.88 11.81 15.38
N PHE A 37 13.64 12.18 15.03
CA PHE A 37 12.48 11.42 15.50
C PHE A 37 12.59 10.00 14.94
N SER A 38 12.38 8.99 15.78
CA SER A 38 12.49 7.58 15.42
C SER A 38 11.28 6.82 15.92
N ARG A 39 10.87 5.75 15.25
CA ARG A 39 9.97 4.75 15.84
C ARG A 39 10.75 3.51 16.27
N THR A 40 10.29 2.88 17.35
CA THR A 40 10.78 1.55 17.76
C THR A 40 10.10 0.43 16.98
N HIS A 41 8.91 0.70 16.45
CA HIS A 41 8.06 -0.23 15.70
C HIS A 41 7.45 0.48 14.48
N ASN A 42 6.86 -0.30 13.57
CA ASN A 42 6.15 0.24 12.40
C ASN A 42 4.83 -0.50 12.21
N ASN A 43 4.01 -0.50 13.25
CA ASN A 43 2.66 -1.05 13.28
C ASN A 43 1.69 -0.20 12.45
N ALA A 44 1.90 1.11 12.39
CA ALA A 44 1.14 2.03 11.55
C ALA A 44 1.43 1.85 10.05
N GLY A 45 2.50 1.13 9.69
CA GLY A 45 2.87 0.87 8.30
C GLY A 45 3.27 2.12 7.54
N GLY A 46 4.03 3.01 8.19
CA GLY A 46 4.57 4.22 7.62
C GLY A 46 3.58 5.37 7.49
N ILE A 47 2.33 5.21 7.95
CA ILE A 47 1.25 6.18 7.78
C ILE A 47 0.53 6.44 9.09
N GLU A 48 0.56 7.70 9.56
CA GLU A 48 -0.18 8.16 10.74
C GLU A 48 -1.02 9.38 10.36
N GLY A 49 -2.30 9.40 10.74
CA GLY A 49 -3.20 10.51 10.39
C GLY A 49 -3.37 10.74 8.89
N GLY A 50 -3.11 9.72 8.06
CA GLY A 50 -3.13 9.84 6.59
C GLY A 50 -1.88 10.45 5.98
N ILE A 51 -0.80 10.64 6.74
CA ILE A 51 0.46 11.24 6.29
C ILE A 51 1.60 10.25 6.50
N SER A 52 2.57 10.24 5.58
CA SER A 52 3.79 9.45 5.72
C SER A 52 4.60 9.91 6.95
N ASN A 53 4.94 8.99 7.85
CA ASN A 53 5.55 9.31 9.14
C ASN A 53 7.08 9.13 9.20
N GLY A 54 7.69 8.79 8.05
CA GLY A 54 9.14 8.55 7.88
C GLY A 54 9.55 7.09 7.87
N GLU A 55 8.70 6.18 8.38
CA GLU A 55 8.94 4.74 8.35
C GLU A 55 8.54 4.12 6.99
N GLU A 56 8.87 2.84 6.81
CA GLU A 56 8.50 2.08 5.61
C GLU A 56 6.96 2.04 5.43
N ILE A 57 6.49 2.47 4.25
CA ILE A 57 5.06 2.36 3.91
C ILE A 57 4.74 0.90 3.59
N ARG A 58 3.94 0.26 4.44
CA ARG A 58 3.58 -1.15 4.32
C ARG A 58 2.13 -1.29 3.91
N VAL A 59 1.91 -1.81 2.70
CA VAL A 59 0.58 -2.07 2.14
C VAL A 59 0.43 -3.55 1.84
N ARG A 60 -0.68 -4.15 2.28
CA ARG A 60 -1.02 -5.54 1.93
C ARG A 60 -2.36 -5.59 1.20
N GLY A 61 -2.38 -6.31 0.08
CA GLY A 61 -3.60 -6.61 -0.68
C GLY A 61 -4.03 -8.06 -0.51
N TYR A 62 -5.33 -8.29 -0.31
CA TYR A 62 -5.92 -9.62 -0.24
C TYR A 62 -6.59 -9.97 -1.55
N LEU A 63 -6.11 -11.02 -2.22
CA LEU A 63 -6.64 -11.42 -3.53
C LEU A 63 -7.53 -12.65 -3.41
N LYS A 64 -8.69 -12.61 -4.05
CA LYS A 64 -9.43 -13.84 -4.32
C LYS A 64 -8.74 -14.63 -5.45
N PRO A 65 -8.86 -15.96 -5.48
CA PRO A 65 -8.52 -16.74 -6.67
C PRO A 65 -9.32 -16.21 -7.87
N ILE A 66 -8.62 -15.89 -8.96
CA ILE A 66 -9.24 -15.24 -10.13
C ILE A 66 -9.64 -16.24 -11.20
N SER A 67 -8.84 -17.29 -11.39
CA SER A 67 -9.04 -18.24 -12.48
C SER A 67 -10.28 -19.09 -12.26
N THR A 68 -11.08 -19.21 -13.30
CA THR A 68 -12.19 -20.18 -13.38
C THR A 68 -11.63 -21.59 -13.20
N LEU A 69 -12.30 -22.42 -12.41
CA LEU A 69 -11.81 -23.75 -12.06
C LEU A 69 -11.93 -24.72 -13.24
N ARG A 70 -10.95 -25.62 -13.40
CA ARG A 70 -11.02 -26.74 -14.37
C ARG A 70 -12.19 -27.68 -14.10
N ARG A 71 -12.60 -27.81 -12.84
CA ARG A 71 -13.91 -28.35 -12.47
C ARG A 71 -14.85 -27.15 -12.41
N PRO A 72 -15.57 -26.84 -13.49
CA PRO A 72 -16.30 -25.59 -13.60
C PRO A 72 -17.45 -25.54 -12.58
N LEU A 73 -17.67 -24.34 -12.05
CA LEU A 73 -18.80 -24.05 -11.19
C LEU A 73 -20.11 -24.02 -12.01
N GLN A 74 -21.24 -24.06 -11.32
CA GLN A 74 -22.53 -23.84 -11.98
C GLN A 74 -22.65 -22.39 -12.45
N SER A 75 -23.29 -22.21 -13.58
CA SER A 75 -23.62 -20.94 -14.21
C SER A 75 -24.96 -21.07 -14.94
N VAL A 76 -25.35 -20.04 -15.68
CA VAL A 76 -26.60 -20.00 -16.42
C VAL A 76 -26.33 -19.39 -17.79
N ASP A 77 -26.87 -20.01 -18.84
CA ASP A 77 -26.87 -19.41 -20.17
C ASP A 77 -27.90 -18.26 -20.21
N PHE A 78 -27.47 -17.06 -20.59
CA PHE A 78 -28.33 -15.88 -20.48
C PHE A 78 -29.47 -15.86 -21.50
N ALA A 79 -29.34 -16.52 -22.64
CA ALA A 79 -30.37 -16.54 -23.68
C ALA A 79 -31.50 -17.54 -23.33
N SER A 80 -31.12 -18.76 -22.98
CA SER A 80 -32.05 -19.85 -22.66
C SER A 80 -32.52 -19.87 -21.21
N ARG A 81 -31.76 -19.24 -20.30
CA ARG A 81 -31.94 -19.29 -18.83
C ARG A 81 -31.76 -20.69 -18.23
N GLU A 82 -31.14 -21.60 -18.97
CA GLU A 82 -30.87 -22.97 -18.53
C GLU A 82 -29.55 -23.08 -17.75
N PRO A 83 -29.45 -24.00 -16.77
CA PRO A 83 -28.21 -24.25 -16.04
C PRO A 83 -27.10 -24.76 -16.96
N VAL A 84 -25.94 -24.11 -16.92
CA VAL A 84 -24.73 -24.52 -17.66
C VAL A 84 -23.50 -24.52 -16.75
N LYS A 85 -22.37 -25.02 -17.24
CA LYS A 85 -21.08 -24.90 -16.55
C LYS A 85 -20.39 -23.60 -16.92
N ALA A 86 -19.74 -22.97 -15.95
CA ALA A 86 -18.95 -21.76 -16.18
C ALA A 86 -17.84 -22.02 -17.20
N ALA A 87 -17.65 -21.08 -18.11
CA ALA A 87 -16.56 -21.12 -19.09
C ALA A 87 -15.19 -21.11 -18.39
N TYR A 88 -14.22 -21.77 -19.01
CA TYR A 88 -12.85 -21.85 -18.51
C TYR A 88 -11.95 -20.96 -19.36
N GLU A 89 -11.52 -19.83 -18.81
CA GLU A 89 -10.83 -18.78 -19.59
C GLU A 89 -9.31 -18.76 -19.34
N ARG A 90 -8.88 -18.99 -18.10
CA ARG A 90 -7.45 -18.98 -17.74
C ARG A 90 -7.07 -20.18 -16.88
N SER A 91 -5.79 -20.56 -16.99
CA SER A 91 -5.25 -21.77 -16.39
C SER A 91 -4.25 -21.56 -15.26
N ASP A 92 -3.91 -20.33 -14.91
CA ASP A 92 -3.02 -20.05 -13.79
C ASP A 92 -3.67 -20.46 -12.46
N VAL A 93 -2.90 -21.13 -11.60
CA VAL A 93 -3.37 -21.59 -10.28
C VAL A 93 -3.25 -20.47 -9.24
N CYS A 94 -2.22 -19.64 -9.35
CA CYS A 94 -1.94 -18.54 -8.41
C CYS A 94 -1.41 -17.32 -9.16
N VAL A 95 -2.07 -16.18 -8.98
CA VAL A 95 -1.67 -14.88 -9.56
C VAL A 95 -0.99 -13.97 -8.54
N VAL A 96 -0.91 -14.39 -7.26
CA VAL A 96 -0.44 -13.54 -6.15
C VAL A 96 0.94 -12.93 -6.40
N PRO A 97 1.96 -13.65 -6.93
CA PRO A 97 3.26 -13.03 -7.21
C PRO A 97 3.19 -11.92 -8.26
N ALA A 98 2.50 -12.15 -9.38
CA ALA A 98 2.33 -11.13 -10.42
C ALA A 98 1.48 -9.94 -9.94
N ALA A 99 0.51 -10.20 -9.06
CA ALA A 99 -0.27 -9.15 -8.43
C ALA A 99 0.55 -8.29 -7.46
N GLY A 100 1.61 -8.84 -6.85
CA GLY A 100 2.57 -8.06 -6.06
C GLY A 100 3.22 -6.96 -6.89
N VAL A 101 3.74 -7.29 -8.08
CA VAL A 101 4.32 -6.31 -9.02
C VAL A 101 3.30 -5.25 -9.43
N ALA A 102 2.06 -5.67 -9.72
CA ALA A 102 0.99 -4.72 -10.02
C ALA A 102 0.66 -3.81 -8.83
N ALA A 103 0.68 -4.35 -7.60
CA ALA A 103 0.45 -3.57 -6.38
C ALA A 103 1.56 -2.54 -6.15
N GLU A 104 2.82 -2.93 -6.32
CA GLU A 104 3.98 -2.02 -6.25
C GLU A 104 3.82 -0.86 -7.24
N ALA A 105 3.43 -1.14 -8.48
CA ALA A 105 3.19 -0.10 -9.49
C ALA A 105 2.08 0.87 -9.06
N MET A 106 0.96 0.37 -8.51
CA MET A 106 -0.13 1.23 -8.04
C MET A 106 0.26 2.07 -6.82
N VAL A 107 1.05 1.51 -5.90
CA VAL A 107 1.59 2.26 -4.75
C VAL A 107 2.56 3.34 -5.24
N ALA A 108 3.47 3.01 -6.16
CA ALA A 108 4.42 3.96 -6.73
C ALA A 108 3.72 5.13 -7.44
N LEU A 109 2.69 4.87 -8.24
CA LEU A 109 1.89 5.93 -8.89
C LEU A 109 1.20 6.84 -7.86
N THR A 110 0.69 6.25 -6.77
CA THR A 110 0.02 7.00 -5.71
C THR A 110 1.02 7.88 -4.96
N LEU A 111 2.18 7.34 -4.58
CA LEU A 111 3.23 8.09 -3.90
C LEU A 111 3.82 9.18 -4.79
N ALA A 112 4.03 8.91 -6.08
CA ALA A 112 4.48 9.91 -7.05
C ALA A 112 3.48 11.07 -7.16
N ARG A 113 2.17 10.78 -7.20
CA ARG A 113 1.13 11.82 -7.18
C ARG A 113 1.18 12.64 -5.90
N CYS A 114 1.25 12.02 -4.73
CA CYS A 114 1.34 12.75 -3.46
C CYS A 114 2.62 13.59 -3.36
N ALA A 115 3.74 13.08 -3.88
CA ALA A 115 5.00 13.82 -3.94
C ALA A 115 4.89 15.05 -4.85
N LEU A 116 4.31 14.90 -6.04
CA LEU A 116 4.09 16.02 -6.95
C LEU A 116 3.09 17.03 -6.40
N GLU A 117 2.05 16.59 -5.68
CA GLU A 117 1.11 17.49 -5.01
C GLU A 117 1.78 18.29 -3.89
N LYS A 118 2.70 17.66 -3.14
CA LYS A 118 3.43 18.33 -2.04
C LYS A 118 4.57 19.24 -2.52
N PHE A 119 5.35 18.79 -3.51
CA PHE A 119 6.59 19.45 -3.92
C PHE A 119 6.45 20.26 -5.22
N GLY A 120 5.41 20.01 -6.02
CA GLY A 120 5.15 20.69 -7.28
C GLY A 120 6.30 20.59 -8.28
N GLY A 121 6.34 21.58 -9.17
CA GLY A 121 7.35 21.75 -10.21
C GLY A 121 6.94 21.17 -11.56
N ASP A 122 7.34 21.88 -12.63
CA ASP A 122 7.06 21.48 -14.01
C ASP A 122 8.23 20.70 -14.64
N SER A 123 9.32 20.52 -13.89
CA SER A 123 10.49 19.73 -14.28
C SER A 123 11.07 18.97 -13.10
N MET A 124 11.74 17.85 -13.36
CA MET A 124 12.38 17.06 -12.31
C MET A 124 13.42 17.85 -11.51
N THR A 125 14.13 18.79 -12.15
CA THR A 125 15.10 19.67 -11.47
C THR A 125 14.41 20.57 -10.46
N GLU A 126 13.25 21.13 -10.81
CA GLU A 126 12.47 21.98 -9.91
C GLU A 126 11.87 21.19 -8.74
N THR A 127 11.22 20.06 -9.03
CA THR A 127 10.66 19.16 -7.99
C THR A 127 11.76 18.71 -7.02
N LEU A 128 12.94 18.35 -7.54
CA LEU A 128 14.06 17.93 -6.71
C LEU A 128 14.58 19.06 -5.81
N ARG A 129 14.71 20.28 -6.33
CA ARG A 129 15.10 21.45 -5.53
C ARG A 129 14.10 21.69 -4.39
N ASN A 130 12.81 21.62 -4.67
CA ASN A 130 11.76 21.84 -3.68
C ASN A 130 11.77 20.75 -2.60
N PHE A 131 11.92 19.49 -3.00
CA PHE A 131 12.08 18.34 -2.08
C PHE A 131 13.31 18.49 -1.17
N GLN A 132 14.46 18.84 -1.74
CA GLN A 132 15.70 19.04 -0.98
C GLN A 132 15.59 20.22 0.00
N GLY A 133 14.93 21.31 -0.41
CA GLY A 133 14.63 22.44 0.47
C GLY A 133 13.75 22.02 1.66
N TYR A 134 12.70 21.24 1.41
CA TYR A 134 11.87 20.66 2.47
C TYR A 134 12.70 19.75 3.41
N CYS A 135 13.54 18.87 2.86
CA CYS A 135 14.41 18.04 3.69
C CYS A 135 15.37 18.86 4.54
N HIS A 136 15.93 19.95 4.02
CA HIS A 136 16.80 20.85 4.79
C HIS A 136 16.03 21.53 5.93
N GLN A 137 14.83 22.05 5.66
CA GLN A 137 13.96 22.64 6.67
C GLN A 137 13.68 21.67 7.82
N LEU A 138 13.39 20.40 7.51
CA LEU A 138 13.17 19.37 8.52
C LEU A 138 14.42 19.12 9.37
N LYS A 139 15.63 19.19 8.80
CA LYS A 139 16.88 18.99 9.58
C LYS A 139 17.12 20.09 10.59
N THR A 140 16.66 21.30 10.29
CA THR A 140 16.87 22.52 11.08
C THR A 140 15.71 22.86 12.01
N PHE A 141 14.62 22.08 11.94
CA PHE A 141 13.50 22.15 12.88
C PHE A 141 13.92 21.52 14.20
#